data_AF-A0A238H3V3-F1
#
_entry.id   AF-A0A238H3V3-F1
#
_cell.length_a   1.000
_cell.length_b   1.000
_cell.length_c   1.000
_cell.angle_alpha   90.00
_cell.angle_beta   90.00
_cell.angle_gamma   90.00
#
_symmetry.space_group_name_H-M   'P 1'
#
loop_
_entity.id
_entity.type
_entity.pdbx_description
1 polymer ?
#
loop_
_entity_poly.entity_id
_entity_poly.type
_entity_poly.pdbx_seq_one_letter_code
_entity_poly.pdbx_strand_id
1 'polypeptide(L)'
;MMRRAIVVSMAFIAGCVAYAGVAAEPPPRPASLSRLLPLRVPDVGPLYASGRGAPLVVEVWSLDCGYCRENVAHLVEWRRAHPRVRIALVALDPLEEAASQLERALAQMQLPADVLQYGNAEPMPERLRAALDPEWRGELPRTLWIDANGMRRGKSGLLAPAVLDGWLRDAH
;
A
#
# COMPACT_ATOMS: atom_id res chain seq x y z
N MET A 1 -44.66 -60.93 -33.36
CA MET A 1 -44.83 -61.50 -32.00
C MET A 1 -44.85 -60.37 -30.98
N MET A 2 -45.75 -60.50 -30.01
CA MET A 2 -46.14 -59.56 -28.96
C MET A 2 -45.00 -58.80 -28.26
N ARG A 3 -45.26 -57.53 -27.91
CA ARG A 3 -45.49 -57.13 -26.51
C ARG A 3 -45.90 -55.66 -26.37
N ARG A 4 -47.15 -55.46 -25.93
CA ARG A 4 -47.67 -54.20 -25.38
C ARG A 4 -47.03 -53.99 -24.00
N ALA A 5 -46.57 -52.78 -23.72
CA ALA A 5 -46.18 -52.37 -22.37
C ALA A 5 -46.95 -51.09 -21.99
N ILE A 6 -47.86 -51.27 -21.03
CA ILE A 6 -48.59 -50.23 -20.31
C ILE A 6 -47.71 -49.81 -19.14
N VAL A 7 -47.45 -48.52 -18.93
CA VAL A 7 -46.99 -48.00 -17.63
C VAL A 7 -47.61 -46.63 -17.33
N VAL A 8 -48.67 -46.71 -16.52
CA VAL A 8 -49.03 -45.89 -15.34
C VAL A 8 -48.56 -44.43 -15.29
N SER A 9 -49.53 -43.51 -15.42
CA SER A 9 -49.42 -42.10 -15.03
C SER A 9 -49.37 -41.97 -13.50
N MET A 10 -48.35 -41.29 -12.98
CA MET A 10 -48.21 -40.95 -11.57
C MET A 10 -48.29 -39.43 -11.43
N ALA A 11 -49.43 -38.94 -10.91
CA ALA A 11 -49.66 -37.52 -10.68
C ALA A 11 -48.89 -37.05 -9.43
N PHE A 12 -47.95 -36.13 -9.63
CA PHE A 12 -47.25 -35.45 -8.53
C PHE A 12 -48.04 -34.21 -8.09
N ILE A 13 -48.53 -34.24 -6.86
CA ILE A 13 -49.15 -33.08 -6.20
C ILE A 13 -48.02 -32.16 -5.74
N ALA A 14 -47.86 -31.02 -6.42
CA ALA A 14 -46.91 -29.98 -6.06
C ALA A 14 -47.47 -29.13 -4.91
N GLY A 15 -46.98 -29.34 -3.69
CA GLY A 15 -47.25 -28.47 -2.55
C GLY A 15 -46.25 -27.30 -2.50
N CYS A 16 -46.73 -26.08 -2.74
CA CYS A 16 -45.92 -24.86 -2.58
C CYS A 16 -45.85 -24.47 -1.10
N VAL A 17 -44.68 -24.62 -0.48
CA VAL A 17 -44.36 -24.03 0.83
C VAL A 17 -43.74 -22.65 0.59
N ALA A 18 -44.43 -21.59 1.00
CA ALA A 18 -43.91 -20.23 0.93
C ALA A 18 -43.02 -19.94 2.16
N TYR A 19 -41.70 -19.80 1.93
CA TYR A 19 -40.76 -19.30 2.92
C TYR A 19 -40.75 -17.77 2.89
N ALA A 20 -41.17 -17.13 3.98
CA ALA A 20 -40.99 -15.70 4.19
C ALA A 20 -39.49 -15.42 4.47
N GLY A 21 -38.82 -14.73 3.55
CA GLY A 21 -37.42 -14.36 3.69
C GLY A 21 -37.23 -13.22 4.70
N VAL A 22 -36.40 -13.44 5.72
CA VAL A 22 -35.85 -12.37 6.55
C VAL A 22 -34.84 -11.61 5.69
N ALA A 23 -35.08 -10.33 5.45
CA ALA A 23 -34.12 -9.45 4.79
C ALA A 23 -32.90 -9.30 5.71
N ALA A 24 -31.79 -9.93 5.34
CA ALA A 24 -30.51 -9.72 6.00
C ALA A 24 -30.04 -8.29 5.71
N GLU A 25 -29.88 -7.47 6.74
CA GLU A 25 -29.14 -6.22 6.60
C GLU A 25 -27.71 -6.51 6.15
N PRO A 26 -27.16 -5.74 5.19
CA PRO A 26 -25.78 -5.91 4.77
C PRO A 26 -24.85 -5.63 5.96
N PRO A 27 -23.78 -6.43 6.14
CA PRO A 27 -22.86 -6.22 7.25
C PRO A 27 -22.25 -4.82 7.18
N PRO A 28 -21.97 -4.17 8.34
CA PRO A 28 -21.31 -2.88 8.35
C PRO A 28 -19.97 -2.98 7.62
N ARG A 29 -19.74 -2.09 6.65
CA ARG A 29 -18.46 -1.99 5.94
C ARG A 29 -17.38 -1.65 6.98
N PRO A 30 -16.29 -2.41 7.11
CA PRO A 30 -15.21 -2.01 8.00
C PRO A 30 -14.69 -0.66 7.55
N ALA A 31 -14.58 0.29 8.48
CA ALA A 31 -13.82 1.51 8.27
C ALA A 31 -12.43 1.12 7.76
N SER A 32 -11.93 1.76 6.70
CA SER A 32 -10.61 1.45 6.16
C SER A 32 -9.56 1.78 7.22
N LEU A 33 -9.18 0.78 8.01
CA LEU A 33 -7.97 0.82 8.80
C LEU A 33 -6.84 0.96 7.79
N SER A 34 -6.14 2.10 7.79
CA SER A 34 -4.83 2.23 7.19
C SER A 34 -4.00 1.05 7.70
N ARG A 35 -3.88 0.01 6.87
CA ARG A 35 -3.29 -1.24 7.34
C ARG A 35 -1.80 -1.07 7.16
N LEU A 36 -1.13 -0.58 8.20
CA LEU A 36 0.32 -0.53 8.25
C LEU A 36 0.84 -1.95 7.95
N LEU A 37 1.47 -2.11 6.79
CA LEU A 37 1.90 -3.42 6.31
C LEU A 37 3.32 -3.73 6.79
N PRO A 38 3.63 -4.98 7.14
CA PRO A 38 5.02 -5.37 7.36
C PRO A 38 5.80 -5.25 6.04
N LEU A 39 7.04 -4.78 6.12
CA LEU A 39 8.00 -4.83 5.01
C LEU A 39 9.27 -5.54 5.46
N ARG A 40 9.59 -6.64 4.78
CA ARG A 40 10.84 -7.38 4.95
C ARG A 40 11.73 -7.19 3.73
N VAL A 41 13.00 -7.59 3.85
CA VAL A 41 13.99 -7.54 2.76
C VAL A 41 13.46 -8.18 1.45
N PRO A 42 12.81 -9.36 1.45
CA PRO A 42 12.27 -9.96 0.22
C PRO A 42 11.18 -9.13 -0.46
N ASP A 43 10.52 -8.24 0.27
CA ASP A 43 9.38 -7.44 -0.21
C ASP A 43 9.82 -6.13 -0.88
N VAL A 44 11.08 -5.71 -0.72
CA VAL A 44 11.61 -4.46 -1.30
C VAL A 44 11.59 -4.50 -2.83
N GLY A 45 11.98 -5.64 -3.43
CA GLY A 45 11.91 -5.84 -4.88
C GLY A 45 10.47 -5.71 -5.42
N PRO A 46 9.50 -6.46 -4.86
CA PRO A 46 8.06 -6.28 -5.14
C PRO A 46 7.54 -4.85 -4.95
N LEU A 47 7.96 -4.15 -3.90
CA LEU A 47 7.61 -2.74 -3.68
C LEU A 47 8.09 -1.87 -4.86
N TYR A 48 9.35 -1.97 -5.27
CA TYR A 48 9.86 -1.21 -6.41
C TYR A 48 9.23 -1.62 -7.74
N ALA A 49 8.98 -2.91 -7.92
CA ALA A 49 8.27 -3.44 -9.07
C ALA A 49 6.83 -2.89 -9.20
N SER A 50 6.22 -2.43 -8.10
CA SER A 50 4.93 -1.74 -8.12
C SER A 50 5.01 -0.37 -8.80
N GLY A 51 6.20 0.19 -9.05
CA GLY A 51 6.42 1.39 -9.87
C GLY A 51 6.40 1.15 -11.38
N ARG A 52 6.19 -0.09 -11.84
CA ARG A 52 6.04 -0.33 -13.29
C ARG A 52 4.80 0.38 -13.84
N GLY A 53 4.97 1.05 -14.97
CA GLY A 53 3.92 1.79 -15.68
C GLY A 53 3.53 3.14 -15.08
N ALA A 54 4.02 3.50 -13.89
CA ALA A 54 3.80 4.81 -13.28
C ALA A 54 4.86 5.05 -12.19
N PRO A 55 5.53 6.21 -12.15
CA PRO A 55 6.59 6.46 -11.17
C PRO A 55 6.14 6.24 -9.74
N LEU A 56 7.03 5.68 -8.92
CA LEU A 56 6.83 5.45 -7.49
C LEU A 56 7.85 6.25 -6.70
N VAL A 57 7.37 7.00 -5.72
CA VAL A 57 8.21 7.60 -4.67
C VAL A 57 8.11 6.73 -3.43
N VAL A 58 9.26 6.28 -2.91
CA VAL A 58 9.36 5.63 -1.61
C VAL A 58 10.01 6.60 -0.63
N GLU A 59 9.25 7.03 0.36
CA GLU A 59 9.71 7.94 1.40
C GLU A 59 9.99 7.13 2.67
N VAL A 60 11.25 7.10 3.07
CA VAL A 60 11.72 6.40 4.25
C VAL A 60 11.77 7.38 5.42
N TRP A 61 11.15 7.01 6.53
CA TRP A 61 10.97 7.86 7.71
C TRP A 61 11.15 7.09 9.02
N SER A 62 11.12 7.82 10.14
CA SER A 62 11.06 7.24 11.48
C SER A 62 10.31 8.17 12.45
N LEU A 63 9.80 7.64 13.55
CA LEU A 63 9.23 8.39 14.67
C LEU A 63 10.18 9.45 15.23
N ASP A 64 11.50 9.17 15.21
CA ASP A 64 12.54 10.03 15.79
C ASP A 64 13.11 11.06 14.79
N CYS A 65 12.49 11.18 13.61
CA CYS A 65 12.93 12.08 12.56
C CYS A 65 12.17 13.42 12.58
N GLY A 66 12.86 14.49 13.00
CA GLY A 66 12.27 15.83 13.12
C GLY A 66 11.72 16.42 11.81
N TYR A 67 12.32 16.07 10.66
CA TYR A 67 11.93 16.63 9.35
C TYR A 67 11.04 15.70 8.51
N CYS A 68 10.81 14.45 8.91
CA CYS A 68 10.14 13.48 8.05
C CYS A 68 8.67 13.81 7.80
N ARG A 69 7.95 14.35 8.80
CA ARG A 69 6.55 14.77 8.61
C ARG A 69 6.41 15.92 7.62
N GLU A 70 7.31 16.90 7.71
CA GLU A 70 7.36 18.02 6.77
C GLU A 70 7.66 17.52 5.36
N ASN A 71 8.60 16.57 5.24
CA ASN A 71 8.94 15.95 3.96
C ASN A 71 7.76 15.23 3.30
N VAL A 72 7.04 14.42 4.09
CA VAL A 72 5.81 13.74 3.65
C VAL A 72 4.75 14.74 3.23
N ALA A 73 4.58 15.85 3.97
CA ALA A 73 3.62 16.90 3.61
C ALA A 73 3.96 17.55 2.26
N HIS A 74 5.23 17.89 2.03
CA HIS A 74 5.70 18.42 0.73
C HIS A 74 5.44 17.43 -0.41
N LEU A 75 5.73 16.15 -0.20
CA LEU A 75 5.51 15.10 -1.19
C LEU A 75 4.03 14.92 -1.53
N VAL A 76 3.16 14.87 -0.50
CA VAL A 76 1.71 14.72 -0.68
C VAL A 76 1.12 15.94 -1.41
N GLU A 77 1.55 17.15 -1.06
CA GLU A 77 1.12 18.38 -1.73
C GLU A 77 1.56 18.38 -3.20
N TRP A 78 2.84 18.09 -3.46
CA TRP A 78 3.38 18.01 -4.81
C TRP A 78 2.64 16.98 -5.68
N ARG A 79 2.26 15.83 -5.11
CA ARG A 79 1.52 14.78 -5.82
C ARG A 79 0.14 15.26 -6.30
N ARG A 80 -0.48 16.27 -5.68
CA ARG A 80 -1.77 16.80 -6.14
C ARG A 80 -1.73 17.28 -7.59
N ALA A 81 -0.59 17.84 -8.02
CA ALA A 81 -0.36 18.23 -9.41
C ALA A 81 0.09 17.05 -10.31
N HIS A 82 0.45 15.92 -9.72
CA HIS A 82 1.05 14.76 -10.40
C HIS A 82 0.36 13.44 -10.01
N PRO A 83 -0.96 13.28 -10.26
CA PRO A 83 -1.77 12.18 -9.74
C PRO A 83 -1.38 10.79 -10.27
N ARG A 84 -0.54 10.72 -11.30
CA ARG A 84 0.01 9.44 -11.79
C ARG A 84 1.15 8.91 -10.92
N VAL A 85 1.76 9.73 -10.06
CA VAL A 85 2.86 9.31 -9.20
C VAL A 85 2.30 8.57 -7.99
N ARG A 86 2.82 7.38 -7.72
CA ARG A 86 2.50 6.57 -6.55
C ARG A 86 3.41 6.95 -5.39
N ILE A 87 2.91 6.82 -4.16
CA ILE A 87 3.71 7.03 -2.93
C ILE A 87 3.62 5.79 -2.05
N ALA A 88 4.76 5.36 -1.53
CA ALA A 88 4.83 4.46 -0.39
C ALA A 88 5.66 5.12 0.73
N LEU A 89 5.15 5.06 1.96
CA LEU A 89 5.88 5.44 3.16
C LEU A 89 6.44 4.18 3.82
N VAL A 90 7.72 4.20 4.21
CA VAL A 90 8.40 3.09 4.87
C VAL A 90 9.00 3.58 6.18
N ALA A 91 8.45 3.16 7.31
CA ALA A 91 9.03 3.43 8.61
C ALA A 91 10.17 2.45 8.91
N LEU A 92 11.32 2.94 9.35
CA LEU A 92 12.41 2.10 9.84
C LEU A 92 12.19 1.59 11.28
N ASP A 93 11.29 2.23 12.04
CA ASP A 93 10.97 1.79 13.41
C ASP A 93 10.43 0.35 13.39
N PRO A 94 10.87 -0.51 14.34
CA PRO A 94 10.41 -1.90 14.40
C PRO A 94 8.89 -1.99 14.56
N LEU A 95 8.22 -2.60 13.60
CA LEU A 95 6.76 -2.69 13.57
C LEU A 95 6.21 -3.44 14.79
N GLU A 96 6.90 -4.49 15.24
CA GLU A 96 6.51 -5.30 16.40
C GLU A 96 6.46 -4.49 17.70
N GLU A 97 7.32 -3.48 17.83
CA GLU A 97 7.44 -2.67 19.05
C GLU A 97 6.67 -1.34 18.97
N ALA A 98 6.57 -0.77 17.78
CA ALA A 98 6.13 0.61 17.58
C ALA A 98 4.81 0.76 16.79
N ALA A 99 4.10 -0.33 16.47
CA ALA A 99 2.90 -0.29 15.63
C ALA A 99 1.91 0.83 15.99
N SER A 100 1.50 0.94 17.26
CA SER A 100 0.53 1.95 17.67
C SER A 100 1.07 3.38 17.58
N GLN A 101 2.36 3.60 17.82
CA GLN A 101 3.02 4.90 17.66
C GLN A 101 3.07 5.30 16.18
N LEU A 102 3.41 4.36 15.31
CA LEU A 102 3.45 4.53 13.86
C LEU A 102 2.06 4.88 13.31
N GLU A 103 1.03 4.11 13.68
CA GLU A 103 -0.35 4.37 13.27
C GLU A 103 -0.83 5.76 13.71
N ARG A 104 -0.54 6.17 14.96
CA ARG A 104 -0.86 7.52 15.44
C ARG A 104 -0.12 8.60 14.65
N ALA A 105 1.15 8.40 14.35
CA ALA A 105 1.93 9.35 13.57
C ALA A 105 1.40 9.47 12.13
N LEU A 106 1.09 8.36 11.47
CA LEU A 106 0.51 8.30 10.13
C LEU A 106 -0.86 8.96 10.07
N ALA A 107 -1.72 8.76 11.08
CA ALA A 107 -3.03 9.40 11.16
C ALA A 107 -2.95 10.93 11.19
N GLN A 108 -1.85 11.50 11.70
CA GLN A 108 -1.61 12.95 11.73
C GLN A 108 -1.06 13.51 10.41
N MET A 109 -0.59 12.66 9.48
CA MET A 109 0.02 13.08 8.22
C MET A 109 -1.00 13.37 7.10
N GLN A 110 -2.31 13.20 7.35
CA GLN A 110 -3.39 13.51 6.39
C GLN A 110 -3.16 12.87 5.00
N LEU A 111 -2.76 11.60 5.00
CA LEU A 111 -2.39 10.87 3.79
C LEU A 111 -3.62 10.57 2.93
N PRO A 112 -3.51 10.71 1.60
CA PRO A 112 -4.49 10.14 0.68
C PRO A 112 -4.61 8.62 0.86
N ALA A 113 -5.81 8.08 0.61
CA ALA A 113 -6.14 6.68 0.88
C ALA A 113 -5.32 5.65 0.07
N ASP A 114 -4.76 6.06 -1.06
CA ASP A 114 -3.95 5.23 -1.95
C ASP A 114 -2.45 5.20 -1.59
N VAL A 115 -2.02 5.95 -0.57
CA VAL A 115 -0.64 5.90 -0.08
C VAL A 115 -0.40 4.60 0.67
N LEU A 116 0.54 3.80 0.17
CA LEU A 116 0.98 2.58 0.84
C LEU A 116 1.78 2.92 2.09
N GLN A 117 1.56 2.18 3.17
CA GLN A 117 2.18 2.45 4.48
C GLN A 117 2.82 1.15 4.97
N TYR A 118 4.13 1.19 5.19
CA TYR A 118 4.92 0.05 5.62
C TYR A 118 5.65 0.33 6.93
N GLY A 119 5.77 -0.69 7.77
CA GLY A 119 6.63 -0.70 8.95
C GLY A 119 7.71 -1.78 8.84
N ASN A 120 8.87 -1.53 9.43
CA ASN A 120 9.99 -2.46 9.39
C ASN A 120 9.66 -3.77 10.10
N ALA A 121 9.71 -4.88 9.37
CA ALA A 121 9.50 -6.23 9.92
C ALA A 121 10.79 -7.08 9.92
N GLU A 122 11.96 -6.43 9.79
CA GLU A 122 13.27 -7.02 10.04
C GLU A 122 13.64 -6.90 11.52
N PRO A 123 14.40 -7.87 12.08
CA PRO A 123 14.92 -7.77 13.45
C PRO A 123 15.85 -6.57 13.70
N MET A 124 16.42 -6.00 12.63
CA MET A 124 17.38 -4.90 12.70
C MET A 124 17.11 -3.87 11.60
N PRO A 125 16.86 -2.60 11.97
CA PRO A 125 17.13 -1.36 11.24
C PRO A 125 17.74 -1.48 9.84
N GLU A 126 19.00 -1.87 9.94
CA GLU A 126 20.02 -1.76 8.93
C GLU A 126 19.83 -2.76 7.80
N ARG A 127 19.14 -3.87 8.06
CA ARG A 127 18.81 -4.87 7.02
C ARG A 127 17.85 -4.27 6.01
N LEU A 128 16.77 -3.66 6.50
CA LEU A 128 15.79 -3.01 5.64
C LEU A 128 16.41 -1.78 4.97
N ARG A 129 17.19 -0.96 5.71
CA ARG A 129 17.96 0.17 5.14
C ARG A 129 18.81 -0.26 3.95
N ALA A 130 19.66 -1.27 4.12
CA ALA A 130 20.58 -1.75 3.09
C ALA A 130 19.84 -2.37 1.89
N ALA A 131 18.69 -3.01 2.12
CA ALA A 131 17.86 -3.54 1.04
C ALA A 131 17.17 -2.43 0.23
N LEU A 132 16.71 -1.37 0.90
CA LEU A 132 16.10 -0.21 0.24
C LEU A 132 17.14 0.53 -0.62
N ASP A 133 18.27 0.88 -0.02
CA ASP A 133 19.33 1.62 -0.69
C ASP A 133 20.70 1.30 -0.07
N PRO A 134 21.56 0.52 -0.77
CA PRO A 134 22.84 0.08 -0.22
C PRO A 134 23.85 1.23 -0.05
N GLU A 135 23.72 2.31 -0.83
CA GLU A 135 24.61 3.48 -0.78
C GLU A 135 24.19 4.50 0.29
N TRP A 136 22.94 4.39 0.76
CA TRP A 136 22.38 5.28 1.78
C TRP A 136 22.88 4.91 3.18
N ARG A 137 23.41 5.88 3.95
CA ARG A 137 24.02 5.61 5.26
C ARG A 137 23.05 5.67 6.44
N GLY A 138 21.77 5.89 6.19
CA GLY A 138 20.72 5.91 7.22
C GLY A 138 20.28 7.31 7.62
N GLU A 139 20.80 8.36 7.00
CA GLU A 139 20.33 9.72 7.25
C GLU A 139 18.88 9.90 6.76
N LEU A 140 18.00 10.37 7.65
CA LEU A 140 16.58 10.55 7.39
C LEU A 140 16.22 12.04 7.23
N PRO A 141 15.16 12.38 6.47
CA PRO A 141 14.40 11.49 5.59
C PRO A 141 15.24 11.01 4.39
N ARG A 142 14.84 9.87 3.80
CA ARG A 142 15.38 9.36 2.53
C ARG A 142 14.24 9.17 1.54
N THR A 143 14.28 9.93 0.44
CA THR A 143 13.32 9.83 -0.65
C THR A 143 13.96 9.06 -1.81
N LEU A 144 13.33 7.99 -2.25
CA LEU A 144 13.71 7.21 -3.43
C LEU A 144 12.67 7.42 -4.53
N TRP A 145 13.15 7.72 -5.74
CA TRP A 145 12.37 7.77 -6.96
C TRP A 145 12.63 6.52 -7.79
N ILE A 146 11.57 5.84 -8.18
CA ILE A 146 11.59 4.70 -9.09
C ILE A 146 10.76 5.09 -10.31
N ASP A 147 11.42 5.22 -11.46
CA ASP A 147 10.71 5.55 -12.70
C ASP A 147 9.97 4.33 -13.28
N ALA A 148 9.24 4.55 -14.38
CA ALA A 148 8.45 3.50 -15.01
C ALA A 148 9.29 2.33 -15.59
N ASN A 149 10.58 2.55 -15.81
CA ASN A 149 11.55 1.55 -16.29
C ASN A 149 12.28 0.85 -15.12
N GLY A 150 12.05 1.29 -13.87
CA GLY A 150 12.69 0.77 -12.67
C GLY A 150 14.04 1.41 -12.36
N MET A 151 14.44 2.48 -13.05
CA MET A 151 15.64 3.25 -12.68
C MET A 151 15.38 3.95 -11.35
N ARG A 152 16.36 3.88 -10.45
CA ARG A 152 16.27 4.41 -9.10
C ARG A 152 17.16 5.63 -8.92
N ARG A 153 16.63 6.66 -8.26
CA ARG A 153 17.37 7.83 -7.78
C ARG A 153 17.02 8.05 -6.32
N GLY A 154 17.94 8.58 -5.53
CA GLY A 154 17.68 8.83 -4.11
C GLY A 154 18.24 10.16 -3.65
N LYS A 155 17.52 10.81 -2.75
CA LYS A 155 17.94 12.05 -2.08
C LYS A 155 17.64 11.95 -0.58
N SER A 156 18.56 12.48 0.21
CA SER A 156 18.36 12.60 1.65
C SER A 156 18.17 14.05 2.08
N GLY A 157 17.53 14.23 3.23
CA GLY A 157 17.18 15.53 3.79
C GLY A 157 15.91 16.12 3.19
N LEU A 158 15.57 17.34 3.62
CA LEU A 158 14.33 18.00 3.22
C LEU A 158 14.20 18.12 1.69
N LEU A 159 13.04 17.71 1.19
CA LEU A 159 12.71 17.59 -0.21
C LEU A 159 12.13 18.91 -0.70
N ALA A 160 12.87 19.55 -1.60
CA ALA A 160 12.35 20.69 -2.36
C ALA A 160 11.52 20.18 -3.54
N PRO A 161 10.35 20.78 -3.84
CA PRO A 161 9.51 20.38 -4.98
C PRO A 161 10.27 20.30 -6.32
N ALA A 162 11.22 21.21 -6.56
CA ALA A 162 12.02 21.24 -7.78
C ALA A 162 12.86 19.96 -8.02
N VAL A 163 13.20 19.20 -6.97
CA VAL A 163 13.89 17.91 -7.11
C VAL A 163 12.94 16.89 -7.75
N LEU A 164 11.71 16.81 -7.25
CA LEU A 164 10.69 15.90 -7.77
C LEU A 164 10.30 16.25 -9.21
N ASP A 165 10.17 17.54 -9.51
CA ASP A 165 9.93 18.00 -10.89
C ASP A 165 11.07 17.64 -11.83
N GLY A 166 12.33 17.74 -11.35
CA GLY A 166 13.50 17.32 -12.10
C GLY A 166 13.48 15.84 -12.44
N TRP A 167 13.24 14.98 -11.46
CA TRP A 167 13.14 13.54 -11.68
C TRP A 167 12.00 13.16 -12.62
N LEU A 168 10.85 13.84 -12.53
CA LEU A 168 9.73 13.58 -13.43
C LEU A 168 10.04 13.96 -14.89
N ARG A 169 10.79 15.06 -15.12
CA ARG A 169 11.22 15.46 -16.48
C ARG A 169 12.26 14.53 -17.08
N ASP A 170 13.13 13.95 -16.26
CA ASP A 170 14.20 13.07 -16.74
C ASP A 170 13.76 11.62 -16.97
N ALA A 171 12.49 11.29 -16.67
CA ALA A 171 11.94 9.93 -16.74
C ALA A 171 11.52 9.50 -18.17
N HIS A 172 12.19 10.03 -19.19
CA HIS A 172 11.93 9.78 -20.63
C HIS A 172 12.93 8.81 -21.24
#